data_AF-A0A7K0CQB0-F1
#
_entry.id   AF-A0A7K0CQB0-F1
#
_cell.length_a   1.000
_cell.length_b   1.000
_cell.length_c   1.000
_cell.angle_alpha   90.00
_cell.angle_beta   90.00
_cell.angle_gamma   90.00
#
_symmetry.space_group_name_H-M   'P 1'
#
loop_
_entity.id
_entity.type
_entity.pdbx_description
1 polymer ?
#
loop_
_entity_poly.entity_id
_entity_poly.type
_entity_poly.pdbx_seq_one_letter_code
_entity_poly.pdbx_strand_id
1 'polypeptide(L)'
;MNRWDQGRTTIDSLLAEGRMERVPASQEAAELELARARTHLESARQLQSLDPEGAYTLAYDAARRALAAVLQNQGLRATSRGGHTAVYESVRAQLDPPLGNLLRPFNRMRARRNEVEYRSAEAPSVTAEEVSADIPKVRALIELAEKAIPNMPRY
;
A
#
# COMPACT_ATOMS: atom_id res chain seq x y z
N MET A 1 15.86 -22.42 7.22
CA MET A 1 15.16 -21.49 6.33
C MET A 1 13.98 -20.96 7.12
N ASN A 2 14.02 -19.71 7.59
CA ASN A 2 12.95 -19.15 8.43
C ASN A 2 11.70 -18.95 7.57
N ARG A 3 10.56 -19.45 8.07
CA ARG A 3 9.25 -19.36 7.41
C ARG A 3 8.41 -18.31 8.14
N TRP A 4 7.73 -17.44 7.39
CA TRP A 4 6.73 -16.51 7.93
C TRP A 4 5.37 -17.22 7.98
N ASP A 5 4.82 -17.43 9.19
CA ASP A 5 3.59 -18.20 9.39
C ASP A 5 2.35 -17.32 9.57
N GLN A 6 2.51 -16.13 10.15
CA GLN A 6 1.40 -15.19 10.33
C GLN A 6 0.84 -14.78 8.96
N GLY A 7 -0.48 -14.92 8.79
CA GLY A 7 -1.19 -14.56 7.57
C GLY A 7 -1.12 -15.59 6.43
N ARG A 8 -0.40 -16.70 6.59
CA ARG A 8 -0.18 -17.68 5.51
C ARG A 8 -1.48 -18.25 4.94
N THR A 9 -2.45 -18.63 5.78
CA THR A 9 -3.77 -19.10 5.34
C THR A 9 -4.48 -18.10 4.43
N THR A 10 -4.38 -16.80 4.73
CA THR A 10 -4.96 -15.74 3.90
C THR A 10 -4.24 -15.63 2.56
N ILE A 11 -2.90 -15.67 2.55
CA ILE A 11 -2.12 -15.61 1.31
C ILE A 11 -2.42 -16.83 0.42
N ASP A 12 -2.49 -18.02 0.99
CA ASP A 12 -2.84 -19.25 0.25
C ASP A 12 -4.24 -19.17 -0.37
N SER A 13 -5.23 -18.64 0.36
CA SER A 13 -6.57 -18.39 -0.19
C SER A 13 -6.53 -17.41 -1.36
N LEU A 14 -5.83 -16.28 -1.20
CA LEU A 14 -5.71 -15.26 -2.25
C LEU A 14 -5.00 -15.79 -3.50
N LEU A 15 -4.02 -16.67 -3.33
CA LEU A 15 -3.35 -17.37 -4.44
C LEU A 15 -4.31 -18.35 -5.13
N ALA A 16 -5.05 -19.15 -4.36
CA ALA A 16 -6.02 -20.11 -4.89
C ALA A 16 -7.17 -19.42 -5.66
N GLU A 17 -7.59 -18.24 -5.20
CA GLU A 17 -8.61 -17.41 -5.85
C GLU A 17 -8.09 -16.63 -7.07
N GLY A 18 -6.78 -16.67 -7.35
CA GLY A 18 -6.13 -15.91 -8.41
C GLY A 18 -6.12 -14.39 -8.17
N ARG A 19 -6.30 -13.96 -6.92
CA ARG A 19 -6.20 -12.55 -6.48
C ARG A 19 -4.76 -12.13 -6.23
N MET A 20 -3.91 -13.09 -5.89
CA MET A 20 -2.46 -12.97 -5.82
C MET A 20 -1.81 -13.98 -6.76
N GLU A 21 -0.57 -13.72 -7.14
CA GLU A 21 0.28 -14.64 -7.88
C GLU A 21 1.70 -14.67 -7.30
N ARG A 22 2.42 -15.75 -7.59
CA ARG A 22 3.84 -15.87 -7.28
C ARG A 22 4.66 -15.26 -8.40
N VAL A 23 5.65 -14.45 -8.03
CA VAL A 23 6.62 -13.82 -8.93
C VAL A 23 8.03 -14.03 -8.38
N PRO A 24 9.10 -13.83 -9.17
CA PRO A 24 10.46 -13.83 -8.61
C PRO A 24 10.59 -12.83 -7.47
N ALA A 25 10.96 -13.32 -6.29
CA ALA A 25 11.25 -12.49 -5.13
C ALA A 25 12.47 -11.59 -5.41
N SER A 26 12.33 -10.29 -5.15
CA SER A 26 13.42 -9.33 -5.38
C SER A 26 13.38 -8.20 -4.35
N GLN A 27 14.40 -8.18 -3.49
CA GLN A 27 14.61 -7.09 -2.53
C GLN A 27 14.99 -5.79 -3.26
N GLU A 28 15.85 -5.88 -4.28
CA GLU A 28 16.26 -4.72 -5.10
C GLU A 28 15.04 -4.04 -5.75
N ALA A 29 14.12 -4.82 -6.33
CA ALA A 29 12.90 -4.27 -6.92
C ALA A 29 11.99 -3.63 -5.86
N ALA A 30 11.91 -4.22 -4.67
CA ALA A 30 11.16 -3.66 -3.55
C ALA A 30 11.76 -2.31 -3.08
N GLU A 31 13.09 -2.22 -2.98
CA GLU A 31 13.79 -0.99 -2.60
C GLU A 31 13.60 0.13 -3.64
N LEU A 32 13.61 -0.20 -4.94
CA LEU A 32 13.31 0.75 -5.99
C LEU A 32 11.86 1.28 -5.92
N GLU A 33 10.90 0.42 -5.62
CA GLU A 33 9.50 0.85 -5.41
C GLU A 33 9.33 1.71 -4.15
N LEU A 34 10.11 1.46 -3.09
CA LEU A 34 10.16 2.36 -1.93
C LEU A 34 10.74 3.74 -2.28
N ALA A 35 11.81 3.80 -3.08
CA ALA A 35 12.34 5.07 -3.55
C ALA A 35 11.28 5.88 -4.31
N ARG A 36 10.53 5.21 -5.21
CA ARG A 36 9.41 5.83 -5.93
C ARG A 36 8.28 6.26 -5.00
N ALA A 37 7.95 5.47 -3.98
CA ALA A 37 6.95 5.83 -2.98
C ALA A 37 7.33 7.11 -2.23
N ARG A 38 8.60 7.25 -1.84
CA ARG A 38 9.10 8.49 -1.20
C ARG A 38 8.98 9.70 -2.12
N THR A 39 9.34 9.56 -3.40
CA THR A 39 9.15 10.62 -4.40
C THR A 39 7.68 11.04 -4.52
N HIS A 40 6.74 10.08 -4.62
CA HIS A 40 5.32 10.39 -4.72
C HIS A 40 4.78 11.11 -3.47
N LEU A 41 5.19 10.68 -2.27
CA LEU A 41 4.81 11.33 -1.03
C LEU A 41 5.32 12.78 -0.96
N GLU A 42 6.54 13.02 -1.42
CA GLU A 42 7.10 14.37 -1.47
C GLU A 42 6.40 15.25 -2.50
N SER A 43 6.07 14.72 -3.67
CA SER A 43 5.25 15.42 -4.67
C SER A 43 3.85 15.75 -4.13
N ALA A 44 3.20 14.82 -3.43
CA ALA A 44 1.92 15.06 -2.78
C ALA A 44 1.99 16.22 -1.78
N ARG A 45 3.05 16.27 -0.97
CA ARG A 45 3.29 17.36 -0.01
C ARG A 45 3.42 18.72 -0.69
N GLN A 46 4.10 18.79 -1.83
CA GLN A 46 4.28 20.04 -2.57
C GLN A 46 3.01 20.50 -3.27
N LEU A 47 2.18 19.56 -3.74
CA LEU A 47 0.97 19.85 -4.49
C LEU A 47 -0.27 20.05 -3.61
N GLN A 48 -0.24 19.70 -2.32
CA GLN A 48 -1.44 19.65 -1.46
C GLN A 48 -2.30 20.92 -1.46
N SER A 49 -1.71 22.10 -1.65
CA SER A 49 -2.44 23.38 -1.70
C SER A 49 -2.84 23.81 -3.12
N LEU A 50 -2.12 23.33 -4.14
CA LEU A 50 -2.33 23.70 -5.54
C LEU A 50 -3.33 22.77 -6.23
N ASP A 51 -3.17 21.47 -5.99
CA ASP A 51 -4.00 20.39 -6.52
C ASP A 51 -4.19 19.32 -5.43
N PRO A 52 -5.14 19.52 -4.49
CA PRO A 52 -5.38 18.56 -3.41
C PRO A 52 -5.76 17.16 -3.91
N GLU A 53 -6.47 17.06 -5.03
CA GLU A 53 -6.92 15.79 -5.59
C GLU A 53 -5.77 15.00 -6.22
N GLY A 54 -4.94 15.66 -7.03
CA GLY A 54 -3.71 15.07 -7.56
C GLY A 54 -2.75 14.70 -6.42
N ALA A 55 -2.59 15.58 -5.43
CA ALA A 55 -1.77 15.31 -4.25
C ALA A 55 -2.27 14.07 -3.47
N TYR A 56 -3.57 13.93 -3.30
CA TYR A 56 -4.17 12.77 -2.64
C TYR A 56 -3.92 11.48 -3.42
N THR A 57 -4.06 11.52 -4.74
CA THR A 57 -3.78 10.39 -5.62
C THR A 57 -2.32 9.94 -5.51
N LEU A 58 -1.39 10.89 -5.50
CA LEU A 58 0.04 10.62 -5.29
C LEU A 58 0.34 10.04 -3.90
N ALA A 59 -0.27 10.58 -2.85
CA ALA A 59 -0.13 10.06 -1.48
C ALA A 59 -0.66 8.63 -1.36
N TYR A 60 -1.82 8.35 -1.96
CA TYR A 60 -2.39 7.01 -2.02
C TYR A 60 -1.49 6.03 -2.78
N ASP A 61 -0.97 6.44 -3.95
CA ASP A 61 -0.08 5.60 -4.74
C ASP A 61 1.26 5.34 -4.03
N ALA A 62 1.78 6.31 -3.29
CA ALA A 62 2.96 6.11 -2.44
C ALA A 62 2.71 4.99 -1.41
N ALA A 63 1.59 5.04 -0.68
CA ALA A 63 1.22 4.00 0.27
C ALA A 63 1.05 2.63 -0.41
N ARG A 64 0.35 2.59 -1.55
CA ARG A 64 0.14 1.35 -2.31
C ARG A 64 1.45 0.72 -2.76
N ARG A 65 2.38 1.52 -3.31
CA ARG A 65 3.70 1.05 -3.74
C ARG A 65 4.51 0.50 -2.58
N ALA A 66 4.50 1.18 -1.42
CA ALA A 66 5.20 0.69 -0.23
C ALA A 66 4.69 -0.68 0.23
N LEU A 67 3.37 -0.87 0.30
CA LEU A 67 2.79 -2.17 0.69
C LEU A 67 3.02 -3.25 -0.37
N ALA A 68 2.95 -2.91 -1.65
CA ALA A 68 3.27 -3.83 -2.74
C ALA A 68 4.76 -4.23 -2.73
N ALA A 69 5.67 -3.35 -2.33
CA ALA A 69 7.10 -3.64 -2.22
C ALA A 69 7.38 -4.72 -1.17
N VAL A 70 6.65 -4.73 -0.05
CA VAL A 70 6.72 -5.82 0.95
C VAL A 70 6.42 -7.18 0.30
N LEU A 71 5.36 -7.24 -0.53
CA LEU A 71 4.96 -8.47 -1.22
C LEU A 71 5.97 -8.86 -2.32
N GLN A 72 6.50 -7.89 -3.07
CA GLN A 72 7.52 -8.11 -4.10
C GLN A 72 8.80 -8.72 -3.52
N ASN A 73 9.20 -8.30 -2.31
CA ASN A 73 10.31 -8.91 -1.58
C ASN A 73 10.06 -10.40 -1.27
N GLN A 74 8.81 -10.75 -0.96
CA GLN A 74 8.43 -12.14 -0.69
C GLN A 74 8.21 -12.99 -1.95
N GLY A 75 8.17 -12.37 -3.14
CA GLY A 75 7.82 -13.05 -4.40
C GLY A 75 6.32 -13.17 -4.62
N LEU A 76 5.55 -12.18 -4.17
CA LEU A 76 4.11 -12.11 -4.29
C LEU A 76 3.69 -10.83 -5.02
N ARG A 77 2.67 -10.92 -5.87
CA ARG A 77 2.08 -9.77 -6.56
C ARG A 77 0.56 -9.88 -6.62
N ALA A 78 -0.14 -8.76 -6.43
CA ALA A 78 -1.59 -8.72 -6.66
C ALA A 78 -1.90 -8.72 -8.15
N THR A 79 -2.89 -9.52 -8.55
CA THR A 79 -3.37 -9.57 -9.94
C THR A 79 -4.38 -8.44 -10.20
N SER A 80 -4.81 -8.26 -11.45
CA SER A 80 -5.92 -7.35 -11.78
C SER A 80 -7.22 -7.72 -11.06
N ARG A 81 -7.46 -9.03 -10.84
CA ARG A 81 -8.61 -9.54 -10.08
C ARG A 81 -8.51 -9.20 -8.58
N GLY A 82 -7.31 -9.27 -7.99
CA GLY A 82 -7.11 -8.92 -6.58
C GLY A 82 -7.09 -7.43 -6.32
N GLY A 83 -6.53 -6.67 -7.27
CA GLY A 83 -6.36 -5.23 -7.21
C GLY A 83 -5.66 -4.77 -5.93
N HIS A 84 -5.93 -3.52 -5.55
CA HIS A 84 -5.30 -2.91 -4.37
C HIS A 84 -5.83 -3.49 -3.06
N THR A 85 -7.02 -4.11 -3.09
CA THR A 85 -7.61 -4.77 -1.92
C THR A 85 -6.78 -6.01 -1.53
N ALA A 86 -6.33 -6.81 -2.49
CA ALA A 86 -5.48 -7.97 -2.21
C ALA A 86 -4.12 -7.57 -1.59
N VAL A 87 -3.56 -6.41 -1.99
CA VAL A 87 -2.35 -5.86 -1.35
C VAL A 87 -2.61 -5.58 0.13
N TYR A 88 -3.71 -4.91 0.46
CA TYR A 88 -4.09 -4.60 1.84
C TYR A 88 -4.33 -5.86 2.67
N GLU A 89 -5.14 -6.78 2.17
CA GLU A 89 -5.47 -8.04 2.85
C GLU A 89 -4.21 -8.86 3.13
N SER A 90 -3.32 -8.97 2.14
CA SER A 90 -2.07 -9.71 2.27
C SER A 90 -1.13 -9.13 3.32
N VAL A 91 -0.86 -7.81 3.26
CA VAL A 91 0.07 -7.19 4.21
C VAL A 91 -0.53 -7.15 5.62
N ARG A 92 -1.84 -6.88 5.74
CA ARG A 92 -2.51 -6.90 7.04
C ARG A 92 -2.48 -8.30 7.66
N ALA A 93 -2.82 -9.34 6.90
CA ALA A 93 -2.79 -10.71 7.43
C ALA A 93 -1.40 -11.10 7.96
N GLN A 94 -0.34 -10.60 7.35
CA GLN A 94 1.03 -10.94 7.72
C GLN A 94 1.60 -10.09 8.87
N LEU A 95 1.11 -8.86 9.09
CA LEU A 95 1.69 -7.90 10.03
C LEU A 95 0.75 -7.47 11.17
N ASP A 96 -0.53 -7.85 11.11
CA ASP A 96 -1.54 -7.62 12.15
C ASP A 96 -1.95 -8.96 12.79
N PRO A 97 -1.90 -9.08 14.13
CA PRO A 97 -1.35 -8.13 15.11
C PRO A 97 0.19 -7.99 15.02
N PRO A 98 0.78 -6.86 15.46
CA PRO A 98 0.14 -5.72 16.14
C PRO A 98 -0.12 -4.50 15.24
N LEU A 99 0.25 -4.55 13.95
CA LEU A 99 0.35 -3.32 13.13
C LEU A 99 -0.95 -2.92 12.43
N GLY A 100 -2.10 -3.52 12.74
CA GLY A 100 -3.38 -3.24 12.08
C GLY A 100 -3.81 -1.77 12.13
N ASN A 101 -3.54 -1.06 13.24
CA ASN A 101 -3.83 0.37 13.36
C ASN A 101 -3.02 1.21 12.37
N LEU A 102 -1.75 0.83 12.13
CA LEU A 102 -0.86 1.53 11.21
C LEU A 102 -1.27 1.27 9.75
N LEU A 103 -1.80 0.07 9.45
CA LEU A 103 -2.24 -0.32 8.10
C LEU A 103 -3.63 0.20 7.73
N ARG A 104 -4.53 0.42 8.70
CA ARG A 104 -5.92 0.87 8.48
C ARG A 104 -6.08 2.10 7.58
N PRO A 105 -5.24 3.16 7.68
CA PRO A 105 -5.32 4.33 6.81
C PRO A 105 -5.32 3.97 5.32
N PHE A 106 -4.57 2.96 4.88
CA PHE A 106 -4.51 2.58 3.47
C PHE A 106 -5.88 2.18 2.91
N ASN A 107 -6.66 1.38 3.63
CA ASN A 107 -7.98 0.95 3.15
C ASN A 107 -9.00 2.11 3.12
N ARG A 108 -8.95 3.01 4.11
CA ARG A 108 -9.73 4.25 4.07
C ARG A 108 -9.35 5.09 2.84
N MET A 109 -8.05 5.25 2.60
CA MET A 109 -7.56 6.05 1.49
C MET A 109 -7.97 5.49 0.13
N ARG A 110 -7.93 4.16 -0.02
CA ARG A 110 -8.40 3.44 -1.23
C ARG A 110 -9.86 3.75 -1.53
N ALA A 111 -10.74 3.67 -0.53
CA ALA A 111 -12.16 3.94 -0.71
C ALA A 111 -12.39 5.39 -1.16
N ARG A 112 -11.75 6.35 -0.48
CA ARG A 112 -11.83 7.76 -0.81
C ARG A 112 -11.25 8.09 -2.20
N ARG A 113 -10.14 7.47 -2.61
CA ARG A 113 -9.59 7.64 -3.98
C ARG A 113 -10.56 7.16 -5.05
N ASN A 114 -11.26 6.06 -4.79
CA ASN A 114 -12.29 5.53 -5.70
C ASN A 114 -13.48 6.48 -5.82
N GLU A 115 -13.96 7.06 -4.71
CA GLU A 115 -15.05 8.05 -4.71
C GLU A 115 -14.69 9.31 -5.51
N VAL A 116 -13.44 9.74 -5.41
CA VAL A 116 -12.93 10.93 -6.11
C VAL A 116 -12.80 10.70 -7.61
N GLU A 117 -12.29 9.54 -8.04
CA GLU A 117 -12.06 9.19 -9.44
C GLU A 117 -13.36 8.94 -10.22
N TYR A 118 -14.33 8.27 -9.63
CA TYR A 118 -15.60 7.91 -10.28
C TYR A 118 -16.75 8.84 -9.89
N ARG A 119 -16.42 10.10 -9.58
CA ARG A 119 -17.32 11.11 -8.99
C ARG A 119 -18.75 11.03 -9.52
N SER A 120 -19.71 10.82 -8.63
CA SER A 120 -21.02 11.46 -8.76
C SER A 120 -20.85 12.95 -8.46
N ALA A 121 -21.71 13.81 -9.01
CA ALA A 121 -21.64 15.27 -8.79
C ALA A 121 -21.77 15.70 -7.32
N GLU A 122 -22.07 14.77 -6.41
CA GLU A 122 -22.37 14.99 -5.00
C GLU A 122 -21.18 14.70 -4.07
N ALA A 123 -20.10 14.04 -4.53
CA ALA A 123 -18.98 13.70 -3.65
C ALA A 123 -18.14 14.96 -3.32
N PRO A 124 -17.85 15.23 -2.04
CA PRO A 124 -17.03 16.38 -1.65
C PRO A 124 -15.63 16.28 -2.27
N SER A 125 -15.16 17.40 -2.82
CA SER A 125 -13.77 17.55 -3.29
C SER A 125 -12.78 17.20 -2.18
N VAL A 126 -11.63 16.67 -2.56
CA VAL A 126 -10.51 16.50 -1.62
C VAL A 126 -10.00 17.88 -1.19
N THR A 127 -9.72 18.05 0.10
CA THR A 127 -9.17 19.31 0.62
C THR A 127 -7.69 19.19 0.95
N ALA A 128 -7.00 20.33 1.04
CA ALA A 128 -5.60 20.38 1.43
C ALA A 128 -5.38 19.83 2.85
N GLU A 129 -6.34 20.04 3.75
CA GLU A 129 -6.32 19.52 5.13
C GLU A 129 -6.43 18.00 5.15
N GLU A 130 -7.28 17.41 4.30
CA GLU A 130 -7.41 15.96 4.15
C GLU A 130 -6.06 15.35 3.73
N VAL A 131 -5.42 15.92 2.69
CA VAL A 131 -4.09 15.48 2.24
C VAL A 131 -3.05 15.65 3.35
N SER A 132 -3.01 16.81 4.00
CA SER A 132 -2.07 17.11 5.08
C SER A 132 -2.18 16.12 6.23
N ALA A 133 -3.41 15.71 6.58
CA ALA A 133 -3.67 14.72 7.63
C ALA A 133 -3.21 13.29 7.24
N ASP A 134 -3.10 12.96 5.96
CA ASP A 134 -2.71 11.63 5.48
C ASP A 134 -1.23 11.49 5.17
N ILE A 135 -0.54 12.56 4.79
CA ILE A 135 0.92 12.56 4.58
C ILE A 135 1.70 11.84 5.71
N PRO A 136 1.50 12.14 7.01
CA PRO A 136 2.22 11.44 8.08
C PRO A 136 1.84 9.96 8.18
N LYS A 137 0.61 9.57 7.82
CA LYS A 137 0.15 8.16 7.83
C LYS A 137 0.81 7.39 6.70
N VAL A 138 0.90 7.98 5.50
CA VAL A 138 1.59 7.40 4.35
C VAL A 138 3.09 7.25 4.63
N ARG A 139 3.71 8.25 5.27
CA ARG A 139 5.10 8.15 5.74
C ARG A 139 5.30 6.94 6.65
N ALA A 140 4.42 6.75 7.63
CA ALA A 140 4.49 5.60 8.55
C ALA A 140 4.34 4.26 7.82
N LEU A 141 3.56 4.18 6.74
CA LEU A 141 3.45 2.97 5.90
C LEU A 141 4.74 2.68 5.13
N ILE A 142 5.41 3.72 4.62
CA ILE A 142 6.72 3.59 3.97
C ILE A 142 7.76 3.09 4.98
N GLU A 143 7.83 3.69 6.16
CA GLU A 143 8.74 3.28 7.25
C GLU A 143 8.47 1.85 7.73
N LEU A 144 7.20 1.43 7.77
CA LEU A 144 6.85 0.04 8.05
C LEU A 144 7.40 -0.89 6.96
N ALA A 145 7.23 -0.54 5.69
CA ALA A 145 7.71 -1.37 4.59
C ALA A 145 9.24 -1.48 4.57
N GLU A 146 9.95 -0.38 4.84
CA GLU A 146 11.41 -0.34 5.00
C GLU A 146 11.89 -1.31 6.09
N LYS A 147 11.18 -1.37 7.22
CA LYS A 147 11.51 -2.30 8.31
C LYS A 147 11.13 -3.74 7.98
N ALA A 148 10.03 -3.96 7.26
CA ALA A 148 9.51 -5.29 6.96
C ALA A 148 10.36 -6.02 5.92
N ILE A 149 10.75 -5.36 4.82
CA ILE A 149 11.47 -5.98 3.68
C ILE A 149 12.69 -6.81 4.09
N PRO A 150 13.67 -6.30 4.87
CA PRO A 150 14.85 -7.08 5.23
C PRO A 150 14.55 -8.23 6.21
N ASN A 151 13.39 -8.23 6.86
CA ASN A 151 13.02 -9.19 7.91
C ASN A 151 12.01 -10.25 7.45
N MET A 152 11.32 -10.03 6.33
CA MET A 152 10.33 -10.96 5.81
C MET A 152 10.96 -11.91 4.78
N PRO A 153 10.96 -13.23 5.02
CA PRO A 153 11.50 -14.20 4.08
C PRO A 153 10.60 -14.34 2.84
N ARG A 154 11.18 -14.95 1.79
CA ARG A 154 10.44 -15.40 0.59
C ARG A 154 9.27 -16.33 1.00
N TYR A 155 8.14 -16.21 0.31
CA TYR A 155 6.89 -16.88 0.64
C TYR A 155 6.90 -18.40 0.43
#